data_AF-A0A2J6HRN4-F1
#
_entry.id   AF-A0A2J6HRN4-F1
#
_cell.length_a   1.000
_cell.length_b   1.000
_cell.length_c   1.000
_cell.angle_alpha   90.00
_cell.angle_beta   90.00
_cell.angle_gamma   90.00
#
_symmetry.space_group_name_H-M   'P 1'
#
loop_
_entity.id
_entity.type
_entity.pdbx_description
1 polymer ?
#
loop_
_entity_poly.entity_id
_entity_poly.type
_entity_poly.pdbx_seq_one_letter_code
_entity_poly.pdbx_strand_id
1 'polypeptide(L)'
;MIFLLLVIIASTGIIIMFRMFPRFNVDTDQAITINYITAALIGLLADSTHTPVSQLTHSSWFLFSVLVGVILIIGFYLFALSAQKAGVAVTAISSRMSVVIPVAAGFLLFGDVATSTKLAGIMLALVAFYFTSKTEKAEKADKRYLYLPLLLFVAIGINDTSIKMAQAKFITDDYFEFVYTSFFFAFLVGVILLFFKKKTRKISFNTVIGGVLIGAINFCSIFFLVRGLTTMPVSTFMPVYNVSVVAVSSLWGFAVFKERLSALNWAGIALAILSIILIAM
;
A
#
# COMPACT_ATOMS: atom_id res chain seq x y z
N MET A 1 -17.57 7.44 -0.45
CA MET A 1 -17.42 6.62 0.78
C MET A 1 -17.28 5.12 0.51
N ILE A 2 -18.04 4.51 -0.41
CA ILE A 2 -17.92 3.07 -0.70
C ILE A 2 -16.49 2.65 -1.13
N PHE A 3 -15.83 3.44 -1.98
CA PHE A 3 -14.45 3.15 -2.41
C PHE A 3 -13.45 3.14 -1.25
N LEU A 4 -13.63 4.00 -0.24
CA LEU A 4 -12.80 4.01 0.97
C LEU A 4 -12.94 2.68 1.73
N LEU A 5 -14.17 2.20 1.93
CA LEU A 5 -14.42 0.91 2.58
C LEU A 5 -13.81 -0.25 1.79
N LEU A 6 -14.00 -0.27 0.47
CA LEU A 6 -13.50 -1.32 -0.40
C LEU A 6 -11.97 -1.35 -0.43
N VAL A 7 -11.29 -0.19 -0.49
CA VAL A 7 -9.82 -0.14 -0.43
C VAL A 7 -9.30 -0.57 0.94
N ILE A 8 -9.99 -0.26 2.04
CA ILE A 8 -9.62 -0.73 3.37
C ILE A 8 -9.69 -2.26 3.41
N ILE A 9 -10.81 -2.85 2.99
CA ILE A 9 -11.00 -4.31 2.97
C ILE A 9 -9.95 -5.00 2.10
N ALA A 10 -9.74 -4.51 0.88
CA ALA A 10 -8.76 -5.09 -0.05
C ALA A 10 -7.34 -5.00 0.54
N SER A 11 -6.94 -3.83 1.04
CA SER A 11 -5.59 -3.62 1.56
C SER A 11 -5.33 -4.39 2.86
N THR A 12 -6.33 -4.55 3.72
CA THR A 12 -6.27 -5.47 4.86
C THR A 12 -6.15 -6.92 4.38
N GLY A 13 -6.88 -7.32 3.35
CA GLY A 13 -6.80 -8.64 2.72
C GLY A 13 -5.38 -8.98 2.24
N ILE A 14 -4.67 -8.02 1.63
CA ILE A 14 -3.27 -8.20 1.21
C ILE A 14 -2.38 -8.53 2.41
N ILE A 15 -2.52 -7.79 3.53
CA ILE A 15 -1.74 -8.02 4.76
C ILE A 15 -1.99 -9.43 5.31
N ILE A 16 -3.25 -9.85 5.36
CA ILE A 16 -3.65 -11.18 5.83
C ILE A 16 -3.03 -12.27 4.93
N MET A 17 -3.09 -12.11 3.61
CA MET A 17 -2.53 -13.06 2.66
C MET A 17 -1.01 -13.21 2.82
N PHE A 18 -0.26 -12.10 2.91
CA PHE A 18 1.19 -12.16 3.17
C PHE A 18 1.52 -12.89 4.47
N ARG A 19 0.69 -12.71 5.49
CA ARG A 19 0.84 -13.40 6.77
C ARG A 19 0.58 -14.91 6.66
N MET A 20 -0.27 -15.33 5.74
CA MET A 20 -0.57 -16.74 5.48
C MET A 20 0.50 -17.41 4.62
N PHE A 21 1.28 -16.67 3.82
CA PHE A 21 2.29 -17.23 2.90
C PHE A 21 3.26 -18.22 3.54
N PRO A 22 3.88 -17.96 4.70
CA PRO A 22 4.77 -18.92 5.35
C PRO A 22 4.06 -20.23 5.70
N ARG A 23 2.79 -20.18 6.11
CA ARG A 23 1.99 -21.37 6.48
C ARG A 23 1.74 -22.29 5.29
N PHE A 24 1.64 -21.74 4.08
CA PHE A 24 1.40 -22.49 2.84
C PHE A 24 2.66 -22.71 2.00
N ASN A 25 3.85 -22.38 2.53
CA ASN A 25 5.13 -22.46 1.81
C ASN A 25 5.10 -21.72 0.46
N VAL A 26 4.49 -20.53 0.45
CA VAL A 26 4.48 -19.64 -0.72
C VAL A 26 5.80 -18.89 -0.79
N ASP A 27 6.47 -18.90 -1.96
CA ASP A 27 7.63 -18.04 -2.18
C ASP A 27 7.17 -16.61 -2.43
N THR A 28 7.43 -15.72 -1.46
CA THR A 28 6.96 -14.34 -1.49
C THR A 28 7.46 -13.55 -2.70
N ASP A 29 8.71 -13.75 -3.14
CA ASP A 29 9.28 -12.99 -4.26
C ASP A 29 8.58 -13.36 -5.58
N GLN A 30 8.34 -14.66 -5.78
CA GLN A 30 7.61 -15.18 -6.93
C GLN A 30 6.14 -14.80 -6.88
N ALA A 31 5.49 -14.91 -5.73
CA ALA A 31 4.08 -14.55 -5.54
C ALA A 31 3.84 -13.05 -5.79
N ILE A 32 4.75 -12.15 -5.39
CA ILE A 32 4.66 -10.71 -5.70
C ILE A 32 4.72 -10.47 -7.22
N THR A 33 5.60 -11.16 -7.92
CA THR A 33 5.72 -11.02 -9.38
C THR A 33 4.45 -11.54 -10.08
N ILE A 34 3.93 -12.70 -9.64
CA ILE A 34 2.67 -13.26 -10.16
C ILE A 34 1.47 -12.36 -9.84
N ASN A 35 1.43 -11.75 -8.66
CA ASN A 35 0.43 -10.75 -8.26
C ASN A 35 0.33 -9.65 -9.32
N TYR A 36 1.46 -9.07 -9.73
CA TYR A 36 1.43 -7.96 -10.67
C TYR A 36 0.97 -8.32 -12.07
N ILE A 37 1.37 -9.47 -12.63
CA ILE A 37 0.81 -9.89 -13.92
C ILE A 37 -0.67 -10.22 -13.79
N THR A 38 -1.10 -10.84 -12.69
CA THR A 38 -2.52 -11.13 -12.45
C THR A 38 -3.33 -9.83 -12.35
N ALA A 39 -2.85 -8.85 -11.59
CA ALA A 39 -3.52 -7.57 -11.42
C ALA A 39 -3.59 -6.78 -12.73
N ALA A 40 -2.53 -6.82 -13.55
CA ALA A 40 -2.53 -6.23 -14.88
C ALA A 40 -3.56 -6.90 -15.80
N LEU A 41 -3.62 -8.24 -15.81
CA LEU A 41 -4.59 -8.98 -16.63
C LEU A 41 -6.03 -8.72 -16.18
N ILE A 42 -6.31 -8.70 -14.87
CA ILE A 42 -7.64 -8.38 -14.35
C ILE A 42 -8.05 -6.97 -14.77
N GLY A 43 -7.15 -5.99 -14.62
CA GLY A 43 -7.43 -4.62 -15.03
C GLY A 43 -7.67 -4.47 -16.53
N LEU A 44 -6.89 -5.17 -17.36
CA LEU A 44 -7.07 -5.19 -18.81
C LEU A 44 -8.40 -5.84 -19.24
N LEU A 45 -8.82 -6.91 -18.55
CA LEU A 45 -10.09 -7.59 -18.82
C LEU A 45 -11.30 -6.82 -18.29
N ALA A 46 -11.12 -6.03 -17.23
CA ALA A 46 -12.17 -5.19 -16.67
C ALA A 46 -12.33 -3.86 -17.43
N ASP A 47 -11.31 -3.45 -18.19
CA ASP A 47 -11.38 -2.30 -19.08
C ASP A 47 -12.29 -2.60 -20.28
N SER A 48 -13.46 -1.95 -20.30
CA SER A 48 -14.45 -2.06 -21.35
C SER A 48 -14.14 -1.22 -22.60
N THR A 49 -13.19 -0.28 -22.51
CA THR A 49 -12.84 0.61 -23.64
C THR A 49 -11.96 -0.10 -24.66
N HIS A 50 -11.22 -1.13 -24.21
CA HIS A 50 -10.25 -1.88 -25.00
C HIS A 50 -9.26 -0.94 -25.72
N THR A 51 -8.72 0.03 -24.99
CA THR A 51 -7.82 1.05 -25.54
C THR A 51 -6.59 0.41 -26.20
N PRO A 52 -6.30 0.72 -27.48
CA PRO A 52 -5.11 0.21 -28.18
C PRO A 52 -3.82 0.60 -27.46
N VAL A 53 -2.84 -0.31 -27.44
CA VAL A 53 -1.54 -0.10 -26.79
C VAL A 53 -0.82 1.17 -27.28
N SER A 54 -0.95 1.48 -28.57
CA SER A 54 -0.37 2.70 -29.15
C SER A 54 -0.95 3.98 -28.55
N GLN A 55 -2.21 3.97 -28.12
CA GLN A 55 -2.83 5.13 -27.47
C GLN A 55 -2.36 5.27 -26.01
N LEU A 56 -2.17 4.14 -25.30
CA LEU A 56 -1.68 4.14 -23.92
C LEU A 56 -0.34 4.88 -23.77
N THR A 57 0.60 4.65 -24.69
CA THR A 57 1.93 5.28 -24.62
C THR A 57 1.92 6.79 -24.86
N HIS A 58 0.85 7.31 -25.47
CA HIS A 58 0.66 8.75 -25.70
C HIS A 58 -0.20 9.42 -24.64
N SER A 59 -0.79 8.66 -23.72
CA SER A 59 -1.58 9.21 -22.62
C SER A 59 -0.72 10.02 -21.66
N SER A 60 -1.27 11.14 -21.18
CA SER A 60 -0.57 12.06 -20.28
C SER A 60 -0.19 11.44 -18.92
N TRP A 61 -0.93 10.42 -18.48
CA TRP A 61 -0.69 9.66 -17.26
C TRP A 61 0.33 8.52 -17.42
N PHE A 62 0.75 8.18 -18.63
CA PHE A 62 1.56 6.98 -18.92
C PHE A 62 2.85 6.95 -18.11
N LEU A 63 3.61 8.06 -18.10
CA LEU A 63 4.88 8.13 -17.37
C LEU A 63 4.67 7.95 -15.85
N PHE A 64 3.57 8.47 -15.30
CA PHE A 64 3.22 8.27 -13.90
C PHE A 64 2.89 6.81 -13.61
N SER A 65 2.22 6.11 -14.53
CA SER A 65 1.93 4.68 -14.36
C SER A 65 3.21 3.84 -14.34
N VAL A 66 4.17 4.13 -15.24
CA VAL A 66 5.50 3.48 -15.24
C VAL A 66 6.19 3.73 -13.90
N LEU A 67 6.24 4.98 -13.44
CA LEU A 67 6.89 5.37 -12.19
C LEU A 67 6.24 4.68 -10.99
N VAL A 68 4.91 4.68 -10.90
CA VAL A 68 4.16 3.98 -9.85
C VAL A 68 4.45 2.48 -9.88
N GLY A 69 4.43 1.85 -11.05
CA GLY A 69 4.78 0.43 -11.21
C GLY A 69 6.17 0.08 -10.67
N VAL A 70 7.17 0.88 -11.04
CA VAL A 70 8.56 0.72 -10.56
C VAL A 70 8.64 0.92 -9.05
N ILE A 71 8.01 1.95 -8.50
CA ILE A 71 8.04 2.23 -7.06
C ILE A 71 7.28 1.15 -6.27
N LEU A 72 6.18 0.61 -6.78
CA LEU A 72 5.41 -0.47 -6.15
C LEU A 72 6.30 -1.69 -5.87
N ILE A 73 6.97 -2.24 -6.87
CA ILE A 73 7.84 -3.42 -6.71
C ILE A 73 9.05 -3.10 -5.82
N ILE A 74 9.66 -1.92 -5.98
CA ILE A 74 10.75 -1.45 -5.10
C ILE A 74 10.26 -1.39 -3.65
N GLY A 75 9.06 -0.85 -3.42
CA GLY A 75 8.42 -0.73 -2.11
C GLY A 75 8.24 -2.08 -1.44
N PHE A 76 7.76 -3.10 -2.15
CA PHE A 76 7.66 -4.45 -1.59
C PHE A 76 9.02 -5.05 -1.22
N TYR A 77 10.04 -4.88 -2.07
CA TYR A 77 11.39 -5.37 -1.77
C TYR A 77 12.03 -4.63 -0.60
N LEU A 78 11.89 -3.30 -0.55
CA LEU A 78 12.35 -2.49 0.58
C LEU A 78 11.63 -2.89 1.86
N PHE A 79 10.32 -3.15 1.80
CA PHE A 79 9.56 -3.62 2.95
C PHE A 79 10.11 -4.94 3.48
N ALA A 80 10.28 -5.93 2.60
CA ALA A 80 10.81 -7.24 2.97
C ALA A 80 12.23 -7.16 3.54
N LEU A 81 13.12 -6.41 2.87
CA LEU A 81 14.51 -6.26 3.29
C LEU A 81 14.64 -5.47 4.60
N SER A 82 13.84 -4.41 4.75
CA SER A 82 13.76 -3.62 5.98
C SER A 82 13.25 -4.47 7.14
N ALA A 83 12.18 -5.24 6.94
CA ALA A 83 11.64 -6.11 7.98
C ALA A 83 12.66 -7.15 8.46
N GLN A 84 13.46 -7.71 7.55
CA GLN A 84 14.49 -8.70 7.86
C GLN A 84 15.73 -8.09 8.54
N LYS A 85 16.15 -6.88 8.15
CA LYS A 85 17.43 -6.29 8.59
C LYS A 85 17.30 -5.23 9.68
N ALA A 86 16.29 -4.38 9.59
CA ALA A 86 16.02 -3.30 10.54
C ALA A 86 14.93 -3.69 11.57
N GLY A 87 14.26 -4.82 11.37
CA GLY A 87 13.22 -5.34 12.23
C GLY A 87 11.82 -4.97 11.76
N VAL A 88 10.86 -5.84 12.10
CA VAL A 88 9.46 -5.75 11.66
C VAL A 88 8.77 -4.50 12.22
N ALA A 89 8.97 -4.18 13.50
CA ALA A 89 8.30 -3.07 14.17
C ALA A 89 8.68 -1.71 13.56
N VAL A 90 9.98 -1.44 13.36
CA VAL A 90 10.44 -0.17 12.75
C VAL A 90 9.96 -0.06 11.31
N THR A 91 10.02 -1.16 10.55
CA THR A 91 9.53 -1.22 9.17
C THR A 91 8.04 -0.91 9.08
N ALA A 92 7.23 -1.50 9.97
CA ALA A 92 5.80 -1.24 10.05
C ALA A 92 5.53 0.24 10.34
N ILE A 93 6.20 0.82 11.35
CA ILE A 93 6.08 2.25 11.69
C ILE A 93 6.42 3.11 10.47
N SER A 94 7.59 2.94 9.87
CA SER A 94 8.03 3.75 8.73
C SER A 94 7.08 3.65 7.53
N SER A 95 6.55 2.45 7.24
CA SER A 95 5.58 2.27 6.16
C SER A 95 4.29 3.05 6.36
N ARG A 96 3.78 3.13 7.60
CA ARG A 96 2.53 3.84 7.93
C ARG A 96 2.74 5.34 8.10
N MET A 97 3.89 5.75 8.63
CA MET A 97 4.27 7.16 8.73
C MET A 97 4.35 7.83 7.35
N SER A 98 4.61 7.07 6.28
CA SER A 98 4.73 7.60 4.91
C SER A 98 3.53 8.45 4.48
N VAL A 99 2.35 8.25 5.09
CA VAL A 99 1.13 9.04 4.89
C VAL A 99 1.34 10.55 5.06
N VAL A 100 2.34 10.98 5.83
CA VAL A 100 2.70 12.40 5.99
C VAL A 100 3.05 13.04 4.65
N ILE A 101 3.67 12.30 3.73
CA ILE A 101 4.10 12.82 2.42
C ILE A 101 2.90 13.20 1.53
N PRO A 102 1.94 12.29 1.21
CA PRO A 102 0.77 12.65 0.40
C PRO A 102 -0.14 13.66 1.10
N VAL A 103 -0.18 13.69 2.44
CA VAL A 103 -0.93 14.71 3.20
C VAL A 103 -0.29 16.09 3.04
N ALA A 104 1.04 16.18 3.19
CA ALA A 104 1.76 17.43 2.96
C ALA A 104 1.59 17.90 1.51
N ALA A 105 1.66 16.99 0.54
CA ALA A 105 1.34 17.29 -0.86
C ALA A 105 -0.11 17.81 -1.02
N GLY A 106 -1.07 17.25 -0.27
CA GLY A 106 -2.44 17.77 -0.16
C GLY A 106 -2.50 19.27 0.11
N PHE A 107 -1.85 19.69 1.19
CA PHE A 107 -1.85 21.09 1.61
C PHE A 107 -1.03 21.99 0.67
N LEU A 108 0.13 21.52 0.19
CA LEU A 108 1.06 22.35 -0.58
C LEU A 108 0.74 22.42 -2.08
N LEU A 109 0.22 21.34 -2.67
CA LEU A 109 0.09 21.19 -4.12
C LEU A 109 -1.36 21.10 -4.60
N PHE A 110 -2.28 20.63 -3.75
CA PHE A 110 -3.67 20.37 -4.13
C PHE A 110 -4.68 21.33 -3.47
N GLY A 111 -4.20 22.28 -2.67
CA GLY A 111 -5.05 23.30 -2.06
C GLY A 111 -5.96 22.79 -0.95
N ASP A 112 -5.64 21.65 -0.34
CA ASP A 112 -6.41 21.14 0.79
C ASP A 112 -6.40 22.14 1.95
N VAL A 113 -7.54 22.33 2.61
CA VAL A 113 -7.63 23.24 3.77
C VAL A 113 -7.11 22.56 5.03
N ALA A 114 -6.15 23.19 5.70
CA ALA A 114 -5.58 22.77 6.97
C ALA A 114 -6.33 23.41 8.16
N THR A 115 -7.45 22.81 8.55
CA THR A 115 -8.17 23.21 9.77
C THR A 115 -7.46 22.68 11.02
N SER A 116 -7.60 23.38 12.15
CA SER A 116 -7.02 22.95 13.43
C SER A 116 -7.50 21.55 13.85
N THR A 117 -8.78 21.23 13.59
CA THR A 117 -9.37 19.90 13.85
C THR A 117 -8.72 18.81 13.02
N LYS A 118 -8.57 19.05 11.71
CA LYS A 118 -7.92 18.10 10.78
C LYS A 118 -6.47 17.87 11.14
N LEU A 119 -5.71 18.93 11.46
CA LEU A 119 -4.32 18.81 11.87
C LEU A 119 -4.18 18.02 13.18
N ALA A 120 -5.04 18.29 14.18
CA ALA A 120 -5.08 17.52 15.41
C ALA A 120 -5.38 16.03 15.15
N GLY A 121 -6.35 15.75 14.27
CA GLY A 121 -6.67 14.40 13.83
C GLY A 121 -5.50 13.69 13.14
N ILE A 122 -4.79 14.37 12.23
CA ILE A 122 -3.60 13.82 11.57
C ILE A 122 -2.50 13.52 12.60
N MET A 123 -2.26 14.41 13.56
CA MET A 123 -1.28 14.18 14.62
C MET A 123 -1.66 12.97 15.48
N LEU A 124 -2.93 12.83 15.83
CA LEU A 124 -3.42 11.63 16.56
C LEU A 124 -3.26 10.35 15.73
N ALA A 125 -3.49 10.40 14.42
CA ALA A 125 -3.26 9.27 13.53
C ALA A 125 -1.80 8.79 13.58
N LEU A 126 -0.84 9.73 13.63
CA LEU A 126 0.58 9.37 13.74
C LEU A 126 0.91 8.69 15.07
N VAL A 127 0.34 9.18 16.18
CA VAL A 127 0.47 8.55 17.50
C VAL A 127 -0.18 7.16 17.49
N ALA A 128 -1.35 7.02 16.88
CA ALA A 128 -2.06 5.75 16.75
C ALA A 128 -1.23 4.70 16.00
N PHE A 129 -0.58 5.07 14.89
CA PHE A 129 0.32 4.17 14.16
C PHE A 129 1.51 3.70 15.00
N TYR A 130 2.10 4.60 15.78
CA TYR A 130 3.20 4.23 16.67
C TYR A 130 2.75 3.21 17.73
N PHE A 131 1.59 3.43 18.36
CA PHE A 131 1.06 2.55 19.40
C PHE A 131 0.59 1.19 18.86
N THR A 132 -0.04 1.18 17.69
CA THR A 132 -0.50 -0.06 17.04
C THR A 132 0.65 -0.90 16.49
N SER A 133 1.76 -0.28 16.08
CA SER A 133 2.91 -0.98 15.51
C SER A 133 3.93 -1.48 16.56
N LYS A 134 3.72 -1.15 17.84
CA LYS A 134 4.63 -1.57 18.91
C LYS A 134 4.39 -3.02 19.30
N THR A 135 5.45 -3.83 19.27
CA THR A 135 5.42 -5.24 19.68
C THR A 135 6.05 -5.41 21.07
N GLU A 136 5.54 -6.36 21.88
CA GLU A 136 6.09 -6.65 23.21
C GLU A 136 7.50 -7.25 23.15
N LYS A 137 7.77 -8.06 22.12
CA LYS A 137 9.10 -8.54 21.77
C LYS A 137 9.71 -7.58 20.74
N ALA A 138 10.23 -6.45 21.22
CA ALA A 138 11.01 -5.56 20.38
C ALA A 138 12.33 -6.27 20.03
N GLU A 139 12.44 -6.82 18.83
CA GLU A 139 13.75 -7.16 18.27
C GLU A 139 14.57 -5.87 18.22
N LYS A 140 15.80 -5.91 18.76
CA LYS A 140 16.69 -4.75 18.72
C LYS A 140 16.96 -4.43 17.25
N ALA A 141 16.37 -3.33 16.76
CA ALA A 141 16.64 -2.83 15.42
C ALA A 141 18.14 -2.61 15.25
N ASP A 142 18.74 -3.25 14.25
CA ASP A 142 20.12 -3.01 13.91
C ASP A 142 20.23 -1.62 13.29
N LYS A 143 20.87 -0.70 14.03
CA LYS A 143 21.03 0.70 13.65
C LYS A 143 21.70 0.85 12.29
N ARG A 144 22.55 -0.10 11.88
CA ARG A 144 23.23 -0.10 10.57
C ARG A 144 22.24 -0.10 9.41
N TYR A 145 21.04 -0.65 9.59
CA TYR A 145 20.06 -0.84 8.53
C TYR A 145 18.88 0.14 8.59
N LEU A 146 18.93 1.17 9.45
CA LEU A 146 17.86 2.17 9.58
C LEU A 146 17.62 3.01 8.30
N TYR A 147 18.57 3.02 7.37
CA TYR A 147 18.35 3.62 6.05
C TYR A 147 17.27 2.88 5.24
N LEU A 148 17.04 1.59 5.50
CA LEU A 148 16.02 0.80 4.77
C LEU A 148 14.58 1.22 5.11
N PRO A 149 14.17 1.34 6.40
CA PRO A 149 12.88 1.92 6.75
C PRO A 149 12.70 3.35 6.23
N LEU A 150 13.78 4.16 6.22
CA LEU A 150 13.72 5.52 5.69
C LEU A 150 13.47 5.53 4.17
N LEU A 151 14.20 4.71 3.41
CA LEU A 151 13.96 4.56 1.96
C LEU A 151 12.56 4.04 1.68
N LEU A 152 12.05 3.11 2.49
CA LEU A 152 10.69 2.61 2.40
C LEU A 152 9.65 3.71 2.64
N PHE A 153 9.83 4.52 3.69
CA PHE A 153 8.97 5.66 4.00
C PHE A 153 8.89 6.62 2.80
N VAL A 154 10.04 6.96 2.21
CA VAL A 154 10.12 7.84 1.04
C VAL A 154 9.46 7.19 -0.19
N ALA A 155 9.77 5.92 -0.47
CA ALA A 155 9.23 5.21 -1.61
C ALA A 155 7.70 5.13 -1.57
N ILE A 156 7.11 4.73 -0.44
CA ILE A 156 5.65 4.65 -0.29
C ILE A 156 5.01 6.04 -0.36
N GLY A 157 5.61 7.05 0.29
CA GLY A 157 5.06 8.40 0.24
C GLY A 157 5.10 9.02 -1.15
N ILE A 158 6.18 8.80 -1.92
CA ILE A 158 6.27 9.21 -3.32
C ILE A 158 5.26 8.44 -4.17
N ASN A 159 5.10 7.12 -3.95
CA ASN A 159 4.13 6.31 -4.66
C ASN A 159 2.72 6.88 -4.52
N ASP A 160 2.27 7.09 -3.29
CA ASP A 160 0.92 7.55 -3.00
C ASP A 160 0.69 8.97 -3.51
N THR A 161 1.69 9.84 -3.39
CA THR A 161 1.65 11.20 -3.95
C THR A 161 1.62 11.19 -5.47
N SER A 162 2.35 10.28 -6.11
CA SER A 162 2.37 10.11 -7.58
C SER A 162 1.04 9.60 -8.09
N ILE A 163 0.40 8.67 -7.38
CA ILE A 163 -0.97 8.23 -7.66
C ILE A 163 -1.94 9.42 -7.56
N LYS A 164 -1.86 10.22 -6.48
CA LYS A 164 -2.72 11.40 -6.35
C LYS A 164 -2.44 12.44 -7.44
N MET A 165 -1.18 12.68 -7.80
CA MET A 165 -0.80 13.61 -8.87
C MET A 165 -1.36 13.16 -10.22
N ALA A 166 -1.22 11.88 -10.54
CA ALA A 166 -1.80 11.27 -11.73
C ALA A 166 -3.31 11.44 -11.75
N GLN A 167 -3.96 11.07 -10.65
CA GLN A 167 -5.41 11.19 -10.49
C GLN A 167 -5.89 12.63 -10.66
N ALA A 168 -5.22 13.60 -10.06
CA ALA A 168 -5.69 14.98 -10.04
C ALA A 168 -5.46 15.73 -11.36
N LYS A 169 -4.44 15.37 -12.15
CA LYS A 169 -4.03 16.14 -13.33
C LYS A 169 -4.18 15.43 -14.66
N PHE A 170 -4.17 14.09 -14.67
CA PHE A 170 -3.99 13.33 -15.91
C PHE A 170 -5.04 12.23 -16.12
N ILE A 171 -5.64 11.70 -15.05
CA ILE A 171 -6.67 10.66 -15.15
C ILE A 171 -8.04 11.33 -15.12
N THR A 172 -8.82 11.19 -16.19
CA THR A 172 -10.23 11.59 -16.24
C THR A 172 -11.13 10.37 -16.06
N ASP A 173 -11.09 9.44 -17.01
CA ASP A 173 -11.80 8.16 -16.96
C ASP A 173 -10.91 6.93 -17.21
N ASP A 174 -9.61 7.15 -17.42
CA ASP A 174 -8.61 6.11 -17.73
C ASP A 174 -8.09 5.35 -16.48
N TYR A 175 -8.98 5.10 -15.50
CA TYR A 175 -8.59 4.51 -14.22
C TYR A 175 -8.07 3.08 -14.38
N PHE A 176 -8.68 2.29 -15.25
CA PHE A 176 -8.27 0.91 -15.47
C PHE A 176 -6.90 0.88 -16.14
N GLU A 177 -6.73 1.71 -17.17
CA GLU A 177 -5.55 1.87 -18.00
C GLU A 177 -4.35 2.30 -17.19
N PHE A 178 -4.51 3.31 -16.34
CA PHE A 178 -3.46 3.72 -15.41
C PHE A 178 -3.04 2.57 -14.48
N VAL A 179 -4.00 1.85 -13.91
CA VAL A 179 -3.75 0.82 -12.90
C VAL A 179 -3.12 -0.43 -13.53
N TYR A 180 -3.67 -0.98 -14.61
CA TYR A 180 -3.10 -2.16 -15.25
C TYR A 180 -1.74 -1.86 -15.88
N THR A 181 -1.52 -0.65 -16.41
CA THR A 181 -0.22 -0.25 -16.95
C THR A 181 0.81 -0.19 -15.83
N SER A 182 0.45 0.39 -14.68
CA SER A 182 1.33 0.41 -13.49
C SER A 182 1.72 -1.00 -13.05
N PHE A 183 0.74 -1.91 -12.97
CA PHE A 183 1.02 -3.30 -12.60
C PHE A 183 1.84 -4.05 -13.65
N PHE A 184 1.63 -3.80 -14.93
CA PHE A 184 2.43 -4.40 -15.99
C PHE A 184 3.91 -4.01 -15.86
N PHE A 185 4.22 -2.73 -15.63
CA PHE A 185 5.60 -2.30 -15.40
C PHE A 185 6.19 -2.85 -14.10
N ALA A 186 5.39 -2.95 -13.03
CA ALA A 186 5.80 -3.61 -11.79
C ALA A 186 6.17 -5.09 -12.03
N PHE A 187 5.39 -5.79 -12.86
CA PHE A 187 5.67 -7.17 -13.28
C PHE A 187 6.97 -7.29 -14.06
N LEU A 188 7.20 -6.43 -15.07
CA LEU A 188 8.44 -6.46 -15.86
C LEU A 188 9.67 -6.31 -14.97
N VAL A 189 9.65 -5.35 -14.05
CA VAL A 189 10.74 -5.15 -13.09
C VAL A 189 10.86 -6.35 -12.14
N GLY A 190 9.75 -6.92 -11.69
CA GLY A 190 9.73 -8.15 -10.88
C GLY A 190 10.42 -9.33 -11.56
N VAL A 191 10.13 -9.56 -12.84
CA VAL A 191 10.78 -10.60 -13.67
C VAL A 191 12.29 -10.35 -13.76
N ILE A 192 12.70 -9.11 -14.02
CA ILE A 192 14.12 -8.72 -14.09
C ILE A 192 14.82 -9.02 -12.75
N LEU A 193 14.20 -8.66 -11.63
CA LEU A 193 14.77 -8.88 -10.29
C LEU A 193 14.86 -10.38 -9.94
N LEU A 194 13.87 -11.19 -10.30
CA LEU A 194 13.92 -12.64 -10.10
C LEU A 194 15.05 -13.29 -10.92
N PHE A 195 15.23 -12.83 -12.16
CA PHE A 195 16.31 -13.28 -13.03
C PHE A 195 17.69 -13.01 -12.41
N PHE A 196 17.95 -11.77 -11.97
CA PHE A 196 19.23 -11.39 -11.37
C PHE A 196 19.51 -12.06 -10.02
N LYS A 197 18.47 -12.33 -9.22
CA LYS A 197 18.64 -13.06 -7.94
C LYS A 197 19.02 -14.52 -8.12
N LYS A 198 19.04 -15.05 -9.35
CA LYS A 198 19.20 -16.49 -9.65
C LYS A 198 18.25 -17.37 -8.82
N LYS A 199 17.12 -16.81 -8.37
CA LYS A 199 16.06 -17.53 -7.67
C LYS A 199 15.18 -18.23 -8.70
N THR A 200 15.79 -19.09 -9.52
CA THR A 200 15.07 -20.01 -10.42
C THR A 200 14.61 -21.25 -9.62
N ARG A 201 14.01 -21.02 -8.44
CA ARG A 201 13.31 -22.09 -7.72
C ARG A 201 12.08 -22.45 -8.55
N LYS A 202 11.77 -23.75 -8.63
CA LYS A 202 10.54 -24.20 -9.29
C LYS A 202 9.35 -23.47 -8.66
N ILE A 203 8.54 -22.83 -9.49
CA ILE A 203 7.33 -22.15 -9.03
C ILE A 203 6.37 -23.23 -8.52
N SER A 204 6.04 -23.19 -7.23
CA SER A 204 5.11 -24.14 -6.64
C SER A 204 3.66 -23.75 -6.95
N PHE A 205 2.77 -24.73 -6.99
CA PHE A 205 1.34 -24.49 -7.21
C PHE A 205 0.75 -23.54 -6.15
N ASN A 206 1.15 -23.69 -4.88
CA ASN A 206 0.76 -22.78 -3.80
C ASN A 206 1.21 -21.34 -4.08
N THR A 207 2.39 -21.15 -4.67
CA THR A 207 2.91 -19.83 -5.03
C THR A 207 2.12 -19.19 -6.16
N VAL A 208 1.71 -19.97 -7.17
CA VAL A 208 0.82 -19.50 -8.24
C VAL A 208 -0.52 -19.05 -7.66
N ILE A 209 -1.17 -19.90 -6.86
CA ILE A 209 -2.46 -19.56 -6.23
C ILE A 209 -2.32 -18.32 -5.33
N GLY A 210 -1.30 -18.29 -4.48
CA GLY A 210 -1.05 -17.15 -3.59
C GLY A 210 -0.82 -15.85 -4.36
N GLY A 211 -0.05 -15.91 -5.46
CA GLY A 211 0.16 -14.79 -6.36
C GLY A 211 -1.11 -14.32 -7.05
N VAL A 212 -1.91 -15.23 -7.59
CA VAL A 212 -3.18 -14.90 -8.27
C VAL A 212 -4.19 -14.27 -7.30
N LEU A 213 -4.36 -14.87 -6.11
CA LEU A 213 -5.28 -14.35 -5.10
C LEU A 213 -4.88 -12.96 -4.60
N ILE A 214 -3.59 -12.75 -4.28
CA ILE A 214 -3.12 -11.40 -3.93
C ILE A 214 -3.28 -10.47 -5.13
N GLY A 215 -2.99 -10.91 -6.35
CA GLY A 215 -3.14 -10.12 -7.58
C GLY A 215 -4.54 -9.53 -7.75
N ALA A 216 -5.58 -10.36 -7.58
CA ALA A 216 -6.96 -9.90 -7.63
C ALA A 216 -7.28 -8.86 -6.54
N ILE A 217 -6.85 -9.12 -5.30
CA ILE A 217 -7.08 -8.19 -4.18
C ILE A 217 -6.30 -6.89 -4.39
N ASN A 218 -5.08 -6.96 -4.91
CA ASN A 218 -4.19 -5.83 -5.13
C ASN A 218 -4.68 -4.92 -6.26
N PHE A 219 -5.22 -5.51 -7.34
CA PHE A 219 -5.94 -4.75 -8.36
C PHE A 219 -7.08 -3.94 -7.74
N CYS A 220 -7.96 -4.59 -6.98
CA CYS A 220 -9.06 -3.93 -6.29
C CYS A 220 -8.56 -2.82 -5.35
N SER A 221 -7.49 -3.07 -4.57
CA SER A 221 -6.91 -2.08 -3.66
C SER A 221 -6.50 -0.81 -4.40
N ILE A 222 -5.63 -0.91 -5.41
CA ILE A 222 -5.15 0.28 -6.13
C ILE A 222 -6.27 0.94 -6.94
N PHE A 223 -7.14 0.16 -7.60
CA PHE A 223 -8.28 0.73 -8.32
C PHE A 223 -9.21 1.55 -7.41
N PHE A 224 -9.60 0.99 -6.26
CA PHE A 224 -10.45 1.70 -5.29
C PHE A 224 -9.71 2.84 -4.59
N LEU A 225 -8.39 2.79 -4.46
CA LEU A 225 -7.57 3.91 -4.02
C LEU A 225 -7.69 5.09 -5.00
N VAL A 226 -7.39 4.87 -6.28
CA VAL A 226 -7.44 5.94 -7.29
C VAL A 226 -8.85 6.51 -7.40
N ARG A 227 -9.88 5.65 -7.45
CA ARG A 227 -11.29 6.05 -7.45
C ARG A 227 -11.72 6.74 -6.15
N GLY A 228 -11.14 6.37 -5.01
CA GLY A 228 -11.45 6.96 -3.72
C GLY A 228 -10.91 8.39 -3.58
N LEU A 229 -9.73 8.65 -4.14
CA LEU A 229 -9.06 9.96 -4.13
C LEU A 229 -9.79 11.06 -4.91
N THR A 230 -10.78 10.70 -5.75
CA THR A 230 -11.68 11.66 -6.41
C THR A 230 -12.81 12.12 -5.48
N THR A 231 -13.12 11.36 -4.43
CA THR A 231 -14.32 11.57 -3.59
C THR A 231 -14.09 12.48 -2.40
N MET A 232 -12.83 12.70 -2.00
CA MET A 232 -12.47 13.57 -0.88
C MET A 232 -11.02 14.07 -0.99
N PRO A 233 -10.64 15.15 -0.27
CA PRO A 233 -9.27 15.65 -0.23
C PRO A 233 -8.25 14.59 0.17
N VAL A 234 -7.03 14.64 -0.37
CA VAL A 234 -5.99 13.64 -0.07
C VAL A 234 -5.53 13.73 1.39
N SER A 235 -5.53 14.94 1.98
CA SER A 235 -5.30 15.21 3.40
C SER A 235 -6.34 14.58 4.33
N THR A 236 -7.51 14.19 3.81
CA THR A 236 -8.56 13.46 4.53
C THR A 236 -8.50 11.97 4.18
N PHE A 237 -8.48 11.62 2.89
CA PHE A 237 -8.54 10.24 2.41
C PHE A 237 -7.38 9.41 2.95
N MET A 238 -6.14 9.87 2.77
CA MET A 238 -4.94 9.06 3.03
C MET A 238 -4.75 8.74 4.51
N PRO A 239 -4.92 9.69 5.46
CA PRO A 239 -4.92 9.39 6.88
C PRO A 239 -6.02 8.40 7.28
N VAL A 240 -7.27 8.66 6.90
CA VAL A 240 -8.41 7.81 7.28
C VAL A 240 -8.21 6.39 6.74
N TYR A 241 -7.79 6.27 5.47
CA TYR A 241 -7.45 5.00 4.83
C TYR A 241 -6.37 4.26 5.60
N ASN A 242 -5.20 4.87 5.82
CA ASN A 242 -4.07 4.19 6.46
C ASN A 242 -4.38 3.80 7.91
N VAL A 243 -5.01 4.69 8.68
CA VAL A 243 -5.42 4.43 10.07
C VAL A 243 -6.41 3.28 10.14
N SER A 244 -7.40 3.27 9.26
CA SER A 244 -8.40 2.20 9.21
C SER A 244 -7.79 0.85 8.86
N VAL A 245 -6.90 0.80 7.85
CA VAL A 245 -6.23 -0.45 7.46
C VAL A 245 -5.43 -1.03 8.62
N VAL A 246 -4.70 -0.17 9.36
CA VAL A 246 -3.93 -0.59 10.53
C VAL A 246 -4.85 -1.11 11.63
N ALA A 247 -5.87 -0.35 12.02
CA ALA A 247 -6.81 -0.76 13.06
C ALA A 247 -7.52 -2.08 12.72
N VAL A 248 -8.07 -2.20 11.51
CA VAL A 248 -8.76 -3.42 11.05
C VAL A 248 -7.79 -4.60 10.96
N SER A 249 -6.56 -4.40 10.46
CA SER A 249 -5.56 -5.47 10.40
C SER A 249 -5.15 -5.98 11.79
N SER A 250 -5.03 -5.09 12.79
CA SER A 250 -4.74 -5.46 14.17
C SER A 250 -5.88 -6.23 14.82
N LEU A 251 -7.13 -5.78 14.59
CA LEU A 251 -8.32 -6.51 15.07
C LEU A 251 -8.43 -7.90 14.43
N TRP A 252 -8.09 -8.03 13.14
CA TRP A 252 -8.06 -9.31 12.47
C TRP A 252 -6.93 -10.22 12.99
N GLY A 253 -5.75 -9.64 13.25
CA GLY A 253 -4.63 -10.26 13.97
C GLY A 253 -5.06 -10.91 15.28
N PHE A 254 -5.76 -10.13 16.10
CA PHE A 254 -6.35 -10.57 17.36
C PHE A 254 -7.39 -11.68 17.17
N ALA A 255 -8.38 -11.48 16.31
CA ALA A 255 -9.52 -12.38 16.17
C ALA A 255 -9.17 -13.72 15.50
N VAL A 256 -8.40 -13.68 14.40
CA VAL A 256 -8.14 -14.86 13.55
C VAL A 256 -6.83 -15.54 13.90
N PHE A 257 -5.78 -14.75 14.15
CA PHE A 257 -4.46 -15.29 14.48
C PHE A 257 -4.23 -15.43 15.98
N LYS A 258 -5.24 -15.08 16.81
CA LYS A 258 -5.20 -15.17 18.28
C LYS A 258 -4.01 -14.43 18.88
N GLU A 259 -3.63 -13.31 18.27
CA GLU A 259 -2.57 -12.46 18.79
C GLU A 259 -2.99 -11.81 20.10
N ARG A 260 -2.04 -11.65 21.02
CA ARG A 260 -2.26 -10.85 22.23
C ARG A 260 -1.94 -9.40 21.92
N LEU A 261 -2.96 -8.56 21.93
CA LEU A 261 -2.80 -7.12 21.84
C LEU A 261 -2.44 -6.56 23.21
N SER A 262 -1.34 -5.81 23.27
CA SER A 262 -0.95 -5.10 24.49
C SER A 262 -1.91 -3.93 24.77
N ALA A 263 -1.89 -3.41 26.01
CA ALA A 263 -2.65 -2.21 26.36
C ALA A 263 -2.32 -1.01 25.46
N LEU A 264 -1.06 -0.89 25.01
CA LEU A 264 -0.66 0.14 24.05
C LEU A 264 -1.30 -0.06 22.68
N ASN A 265 -1.42 -1.30 22.20
CA ASN A 265 -2.07 -1.55 20.91
C ASN A 265 -3.56 -1.20 20.98
N TRP A 266 -4.24 -1.54 22.08
CA TRP A 266 -5.64 -1.12 22.32
C TRP A 266 -5.80 0.39 22.39
N ALA A 267 -4.91 1.09 23.10
CA ALA A 267 -4.89 2.54 23.11
C ALA A 267 -4.68 3.12 21.70
N GLY A 268 -3.79 2.52 20.91
CA GLY A 268 -3.58 2.88 19.50
C GLY A 268 -4.83 2.72 18.65
N ILE A 269 -5.61 1.65 18.84
CA ILE A 269 -6.89 1.44 18.14
C ILE A 269 -7.93 2.50 18.56
N ALA A 270 -8.01 2.84 19.85
CA ALA A 270 -8.90 3.90 20.32
C ALA A 270 -8.52 5.28 19.73
N LEU A 271 -7.22 5.60 19.72
CA LEU A 271 -6.70 6.84 19.10
C LEU A 271 -6.95 6.86 17.59
N ALA A 272 -6.87 5.71 16.91
CA ALA A 272 -7.20 5.58 15.51
C ALA A 272 -8.65 5.99 15.23
N ILE A 273 -9.61 5.48 16.00
CA ILE A 273 -11.03 5.84 15.87
C ILE A 273 -11.22 7.35 16.11
N LEU A 274 -10.62 7.90 17.16
CA LEU A 274 -10.71 9.33 17.46
C LEU A 274 -10.11 10.19 16.34
N SER A 275 -8.97 9.78 15.78
CA SER A 275 -8.35 10.49 14.65
C SER A 275 -9.24 10.52 13.42
N ILE A 276 -9.92 9.41 13.10
CA ILE A 276 -10.85 9.35 11.97
C ILE A 276 -12.02 10.32 12.17
N ILE A 277 -12.58 10.38 13.38
CA ILE A 277 -13.67 11.30 13.72
C ILE A 277 -13.20 12.75 13.52
N LEU A 278 -12.04 13.13 14.08
CA LEU A 278 -11.54 14.51 13.97
C LEU A 278 -11.19 14.93 12.53
N ILE A 279 -10.73 14.00 11.69
CA ILE A 279 -10.40 14.28 10.29
C ILE A 279 -11.67 14.39 9.42
N ALA A 280 -12.75 13.73 9.83
CA ALA A 280 -14.03 13.74 9.14
C ALA A 280 -14.93 14.95 9.51
N MET A 281 -14.62 15.65 10.61
CA MET A 281 -15.28 16.89 11.03
C MET A 281 -14.72 18.12 10.30
#